data_AF-A0A1H6B4X2-F1
#
_entry.id   AF-A0A1H6B4X2-F1
#
_cell.length_a   1.000
_cell.length_b   1.000
_cell.length_c   1.000
_cell.angle_alpha   90.00
_cell.angle_beta   90.00
_cell.angle_gamma   90.00
#
_symmetry.space_group_name_H-M   'P 1'
#
loop_
_entity.id
_entity.type
_entity.pdbx_description
1 polymer ?
#
loop_
_entity_poly.entity_id
_entity_poly.type
_entity_poly.pdbx_seq_one_letter_code
_entity_poly.pdbx_strand_id
1 'polypeptide(L)'
;MKTGRAALLIFLLLAACNGSGEVQVPREHSLAKSYLEDKGYRVLSYEGEVQSYELTKDVLKKLPGKIVWGLQSVDPDRYLGKMIRVQKFVVKGHPLSKGKVDVYVYENEGEPFGGTSFPQDQYGSAGSGWSLDGKTLEEVHSVSFPDWREAWQEKYGS
;
A
#
# COMPACT_ATOMS: atom_id res chain seq x y z
N MET A 1 48.12 -52.95 -12.99
CA MET A 1 46.65 -53.14 -12.82
C MET A 1 46.37 -52.92 -11.34
N LYS A 2 45.55 -51.97 -10.84
CA LYS A 2 44.36 -51.32 -11.38
C LYS A 2 44.37 -49.84 -10.96
N THR A 3 44.07 -48.99 -11.92
CA THR A 3 43.78 -47.56 -11.80
C THR A 3 42.45 -47.34 -11.10
N GLY A 4 42.41 -46.52 -10.06
CA GLY A 4 41.18 -45.99 -9.47
C GLY A 4 41.20 -44.47 -9.55
N ARG A 5 40.69 -43.91 -10.66
CA ARG A 5 40.52 -42.47 -10.82
C ARG A 5 39.31 -42.04 -9.98
N ALA A 6 39.54 -41.43 -8.83
CA ALA A 6 38.50 -40.68 -8.12
C ALA A 6 38.25 -39.39 -8.91
N ALA A 7 37.12 -39.33 -9.63
CA ALA A 7 36.67 -38.14 -10.33
C ALA A 7 36.23 -37.09 -9.29
N LEU A 8 37.03 -36.03 -9.15
CA LEU A 8 36.69 -34.87 -8.35
C LEU A 8 35.64 -34.06 -9.12
N LEU A 9 34.36 -34.25 -8.78
CA LEU A 9 33.24 -33.46 -9.27
C LEU A 9 33.33 -32.05 -8.71
N ILE A 10 33.82 -31.12 -9.53
CA ILE A 10 33.79 -29.68 -9.29
C ILE A 10 32.32 -29.24 -9.36
N PHE A 11 31.70 -29.02 -8.20
CA PHE A 11 30.44 -28.29 -8.09
C PHE A 11 30.74 -26.81 -8.38
N LEU A 12 30.59 -26.41 -9.65
CA LEU A 12 30.43 -25.02 -10.04
C LEU A 12 29.15 -24.49 -9.38
N LEU A 13 29.30 -23.82 -8.23
CA LEU A 13 28.25 -23.01 -7.64
C LEU A 13 27.93 -21.89 -8.64
N LEU A 14 26.81 -22.07 -9.34
CA LEU A 14 26.16 -21.05 -10.14
C LEU A 14 26.00 -19.81 -9.26
N ALA A 15 26.79 -18.78 -9.55
CA ALA A 15 26.49 -17.43 -9.12
C ALA A 15 25.14 -17.07 -9.76
N ALA A 16 24.06 -17.29 -9.01
CA ALA A 16 22.75 -16.81 -9.36
C ALA A 16 22.79 -15.28 -9.27
N CYS A 17 23.18 -14.64 -10.37
CA CYS A 17 22.91 -13.24 -10.63
C CYS A 17 21.39 -13.07 -10.78
N ASN A 18 20.65 -13.14 -9.67
CA ASN A 18 19.29 -12.62 -9.64
C ASN A 18 19.41 -11.11 -9.52
N GLY A 19 19.13 -10.41 -10.63
CA GLY A 19 18.97 -8.96 -10.70
C GLY A 19 17.75 -8.44 -9.93
N SER A 20 17.58 -8.88 -8.69
CA SER A 20 16.67 -8.33 -7.70
C SER A 20 17.52 -7.60 -6.68
N GLY A 21 17.97 -6.40 -7.02
CA GLY A 21 18.47 -5.48 -6.01
C GLY A 21 17.37 -5.30 -4.97
N GLU A 22 17.72 -5.49 -3.71
CA GLU A 22 16.80 -5.23 -2.60
C GLU A 22 16.33 -3.78 -2.70
N VAL A 23 15.01 -3.57 -2.68
CA VAL A 23 14.45 -2.21 -2.70
C VAL A 23 14.89 -1.54 -1.40
N GLN A 24 15.75 -0.54 -1.52
CA GLN A 24 16.21 0.22 -0.37
C GLN A 24 15.08 1.11 0.13
N VAL A 25 14.60 0.82 1.33
CA VAL A 25 13.63 1.64 2.06
C VAL A 25 14.33 2.10 3.33
N PRO A 26 14.27 3.40 3.67
CA PRO A 26 14.78 3.88 4.95
C PRO A 26 14.19 3.07 6.11
N ARG A 27 14.99 2.83 7.15
CA ARG A 27 14.65 1.90 8.24
C ARG A 27 13.34 2.29 8.92
N GLU A 28 13.09 3.58 9.06
CA GLU A 28 11.88 4.17 9.63
C GLU A 28 10.59 3.81 8.86
N HIS A 29 10.68 3.43 7.58
CA HIS A 29 9.54 3.02 6.75
C HIS A 29 9.58 1.53 6.39
N SER A 30 10.45 0.76 7.04
CA SER A 30 10.56 -0.68 6.81
C SER A 30 9.26 -1.43 7.11
N LEU A 31 8.48 -0.95 8.08
CA LEU A 31 7.18 -1.54 8.42
C LEU A 31 6.15 -1.40 7.29
N ALA A 32 6.11 -0.28 6.56
CA ALA A 32 5.24 -0.14 5.39
C ALA A 32 5.60 -1.11 4.27
N LYS A 33 6.89 -1.35 4.03
CA LYS A 33 7.34 -2.37 3.08
C LYS A 33 6.86 -3.76 3.52
N SER A 34 7.11 -4.15 4.77
CA SER A 34 6.66 -5.44 5.31
C SER A 34 5.15 -5.58 5.24
N TYR A 35 4.40 -4.54 5.56
CA TYR A 35 2.94 -4.52 5.48
C TYR A 35 2.41 -4.80 4.06
N LEU A 36 3.06 -4.29 3.02
CA LEU A 36 2.73 -4.60 1.63
C LEU A 36 3.11 -6.04 1.26
N GLU A 37 4.27 -6.51 1.70
CA GLU A 37 4.76 -7.87 1.42
C GLU A 37 3.91 -8.94 2.11
N ASP A 38 3.46 -8.71 3.33
CA ASP A 38 2.55 -9.59 4.08
C ASP A 38 1.17 -9.70 3.43
N LYS A 39 0.76 -8.67 2.69
CA LYS A 39 -0.44 -8.70 1.83
C LYS A 39 -0.22 -9.45 0.51
N GLY A 40 0.98 -9.94 0.25
CA GLY A 40 1.35 -10.66 -0.96
C GLY A 40 1.81 -9.78 -2.11
N TYR A 41 2.05 -8.48 -1.87
CA TYR A 41 2.52 -7.57 -2.90
C TYR A 41 4.03 -7.62 -3.05
N ARG A 42 4.50 -7.61 -4.29
CA ARG A 42 5.93 -7.44 -4.59
C ARG A 42 6.25 -5.96 -4.74
N VAL A 43 7.01 -5.41 -3.81
CA VAL A 43 7.49 -4.03 -3.88
C VAL A 43 8.58 -3.90 -4.97
N LEU A 44 8.40 -2.95 -5.87
CA LEU A 44 9.33 -2.65 -6.97
C LEU A 44 10.17 -1.41 -6.70
N SER A 45 9.58 -0.39 -6.10
CA SER A 45 10.28 0.82 -5.66
C SER A 45 9.57 1.49 -4.48
N TYR A 46 10.36 2.26 -3.73
CA TYR A 46 9.89 3.22 -2.75
C TYR A 46 10.16 4.62 -3.30
N GLU A 47 9.13 5.45 -3.33
CA GLU A 47 9.15 6.77 -3.98
C GLU A 47 9.15 7.93 -2.95
N GLY A 48 9.25 7.61 -1.66
CA GLY A 48 9.33 8.58 -0.57
C GLY A 48 8.01 8.86 0.15
N GLU A 49 8.11 9.67 1.20
CA GLU A 49 6.96 10.31 1.85
C GLU A 49 6.41 11.39 0.92
N VAL A 50 5.16 11.24 0.49
CA VAL A 50 4.52 12.17 -0.46
C VAL A 50 3.56 13.15 0.22
N GLN A 51 3.16 12.86 1.46
CA GLN A 51 2.29 13.73 2.23
C GLN A 51 2.44 13.46 3.73
N SER A 52 2.28 14.53 4.52
CA SER A 52 2.20 14.47 5.98
C SER A 52 1.16 15.50 6.45
N TYR A 53 0.21 15.10 7.29
CA TYR A 53 -0.85 15.98 7.79
C TYR A 53 -1.43 15.50 9.11
N GLU A 54 -1.97 16.43 9.91
CA GLU A 54 -2.79 16.08 11.07
C GLU A 54 -4.21 15.73 10.62
N LEU A 55 -4.74 14.59 11.09
CA LEU A 55 -6.12 14.24 10.80
C LEU A 55 -7.07 15.06 11.66
N THR A 56 -7.77 16.01 11.04
CA THR A 56 -8.84 16.78 11.69
C THR A 56 -10.21 16.39 11.13
N LYS A 57 -11.29 16.72 11.85
CA LYS A 57 -12.65 16.57 11.32
C LYS A 57 -12.86 17.30 10.00
N ASP A 58 -12.16 18.42 9.81
CA ASP A 58 -12.21 19.22 8.58
C ASP A 58 -11.68 18.43 7.36
N VAL A 59 -10.67 17.58 7.55
CA VAL A 59 -10.18 16.64 6.53
C VAL A 59 -11.25 15.60 6.20
N LEU A 60 -11.91 15.02 7.21
CA LEU A 60 -12.97 14.02 7.02
C LEU A 60 -14.22 14.61 6.37
N LYS A 61 -14.47 15.92 6.54
CA LYS A 61 -15.64 16.63 6.01
C LYS A 61 -15.50 17.02 4.53
N LYS A 62 -14.27 17.31 4.07
CA LYS A 62 -14.00 17.91 2.75
C LYS A 62 -13.39 16.90 1.78
N LEU A 63 -13.62 17.11 0.48
CA LEU A 63 -12.86 16.39 -0.54
C LEU A 63 -11.42 16.94 -0.61
N PRO A 64 -10.42 16.10 -0.92
CA PRO A 64 -10.54 14.66 -1.18
C PRO A 64 -10.59 13.79 0.10
N GLY A 65 -10.29 14.35 1.27
CA GLY A 65 -10.12 13.62 2.53
C GLY A 65 -11.29 12.71 2.91
N LYS A 66 -12.53 13.16 2.73
CA LYS A 66 -13.75 12.36 2.93
C LYS A 66 -13.69 11.00 2.23
N ILE A 67 -13.38 10.98 0.93
CA ILE A 67 -13.39 9.74 0.14
C ILE A 67 -12.16 8.90 0.46
N VAL A 68 -10.99 9.54 0.59
CA VAL A 68 -9.72 8.87 0.90
C VAL A 68 -9.79 8.14 2.25
N TRP A 69 -10.35 8.79 3.28
CA TRP A 69 -10.57 8.16 4.59
C TRP A 69 -11.72 7.14 4.56
N GLY A 70 -12.71 7.35 3.70
CA GLY A 70 -13.74 6.35 3.40
C GLY A 70 -13.19 5.05 2.81
N LEU A 71 -12.02 5.07 2.17
CA LEU A 71 -11.38 3.86 1.63
C LEU A 71 -10.58 3.07 2.69
N GLN A 72 -10.53 3.56 3.94
CA GLN A 72 -9.85 2.87 5.03
C GLN A 72 -10.83 1.96 5.77
N SER A 73 -10.38 0.77 6.15
CA SER A 73 -11.16 -0.17 6.97
C SER A 73 -11.09 0.13 8.47
N VAL A 74 -10.19 1.03 8.88
CA VAL A 74 -10.03 1.47 10.26
C VAL A 74 -10.99 2.60 10.61
N ASP A 75 -11.35 2.72 11.88
CA ASP A 75 -12.13 3.86 12.39
C ASP A 75 -11.27 5.15 12.42
N PRO A 76 -11.65 6.21 11.67
CA PRO A 76 -10.91 7.48 11.66
C PRO A 76 -10.80 8.15 13.03
N ASP A 77 -11.73 7.89 13.96
CA ASP A 77 -11.72 8.51 15.29
C ASP A 77 -10.47 8.16 16.09
N ARG A 78 -9.87 7.00 15.82
CA ARG A 78 -8.61 6.55 16.45
C ARG A 78 -7.40 7.40 16.07
N TYR A 79 -7.53 8.21 15.02
CA TYR A 79 -6.47 8.98 14.40
C TYR A 79 -6.71 10.49 14.43
N LEU A 80 -7.88 10.95 14.90
CA LEU A 80 -8.15 12.38 15.05
C LEU A 80 -7.12 13.07 15.96
N GLY A 81 -6.62 14.22 15.51
CA GLY A 81 -5.56 14.99 16.18
C GLY A 81 -4.16 14.38 16.04
N LYS A 82 -4.02 13.26 15.33
CA LYS A 82 -2.73 12.59 15.13
C LYS A 82 -2.12 12.93 13.77
N MET A 83 -0.80 12.84 13.73
CA MET A 83 -0.01 13.00 12.53
C MET A 83 -0.08 11.73 11.66
N ILE A 84 -0.45 11.91 10.40
CA ILE A 84 -0.57 10.86 9.39
C ILE A 84 0.46 11.11 8.30
N ARG A 85 1.28 10.09 8.01
CA ARG A 85 2.28 10.13 6.95
C ARG A 85 1.87 9.19 5.83
N VAL A 86 2.16 9.57 4.59
CA VAL A 86 1.78 8.81 3.41
C VAL A 86 3.03 8.47 2.62
N GLN A 87 3.35 7.17 2.59
CA GLN A 87 4.51 6.62 1.88
C GLN A 87 4.09 6.08 0.53
N LYS A 88 4.77 6.48 -0.55
CA LYS A 88 4.48 5.99 -1.89
C LYS A 88 5.39 4.82 -2.25
N PHE A 89 4.79 3.75 -2.77
CA PHE A 89 5.48 2.61 -3.37
C PHE A 89 4.91 2.28 -4.74
N VAL A 90 5.70 1.61 -5.56
CA VAL A 90 5.22 0.93 -6.76
C VAL A 90 5.28 -0.57 -6.53
N VAL A 91 4.16 -1.26 -6.74
CA VAL A 91 4.04 -2.71 -6.48
C VAL A 91 3.59 -3.49 -7.71
N LYS A 92 3.74 -4.81 -7.62
CA LYS A 92 3.16 -5.83 -8.50
C LYS A 92 2.38 -6.86 -7.69
N GLY A 93 1.47 -7.57 -8.36
CA GLY A 93 0.64 -8.61 -7.73
C GLY A 93 -0.61 -8.06 -7.04
N HIS A 94 -1.04 -6.85 -7.42
CA HIS A 94 -2.19 -6.19 -6.84
C HIS A 94 -3.50 -6.61 -7.55
N PRO A 95 -4.64 -6.77 -6.85
CA PRO A 95 -5.90 -7.24 -7.45
C PRO A 95 -6.41 -6.39 -8.63
N LEU A 96 -6.17 -5.08 -8.60
CA LEU A 96 -6.64 -4.15 -9.64
C LEU A 96 -5.95 -4.29 -10.99
N SER A 97 -4.73 -4.83 -11.05
CA SER A 97 -3.95 -4.85 -12.27
C SER A 97 -2.88 -5.92 -12.27
N LYS A 98 -2.70 -6.55 -13.44
CA LYS A 98 -1.56 -7.44 -13.69
C LYS A 98 -0.24 -6.67 -13.88
N GLY A 99 -0.35 -5.35 -14.13
CA GLY A 99 0.76 -4.43 -14.31
C GLY A 99 1.31 -3.88 -13.00
N LYS A 100 1.81 -2.64 -13.05
CA LYS A 100 2.30 -1.90 -11.89
C LYS A 100 1.14 -1.13 -11.25
N VAL A 101 1.16 -1.04 -9.92
CA VAL A 101 0.19 -0.25 -9.15
C VAL A 101 0.95 0.68 -8.23
N ASP A 102 0.59 1.96 -8.26
CA ASP A 102 1.02 2.92 -7.25
C ASP A 102 0.20 2.67 -5.99
N VAL A 103 0.86 2.48 -4.86
CA VAL A 103 0.22 2.38 -3.56
C VAL A 103 0.73 3.45 -2.63
N TYR A 104 -0.18 3.99 -1.84
CA TYR A 104 0.05 5.05 -0.88
C TYR A 104 -0.27 4.48 0.50
N VAL A 105 0.74 4.09 1.27
CA VAL A 105 0.58 3.47 2.59
C VAL A 105 0.47 4.56 3.64
N TYR A 106 -0.55 4.47 4.49
CA TYR A 106 -0.86 5.47 5.51
C TYR A 106 -0.33 4.97 6.84
N GLU A 107 0.45 5.81 7.50
CA GLU A 107 1.14 5.50 8.74
C GLU A 107 0.75 6.49 9.84
N ASN A 108 0.65 5.99 11.07
CA ASN A 108 0.64 6.80 12.28
C ASN A 108 1.76 6.31 13.19
N GLU A 109 2.66 7.20 13.62
CA GLU A 109 3.82 6.84 14.46
C GLU A 109 4.71 5.72 13.85
N GLY A 110 4.76 5.63 12.52
CA GLY A 110 5.52 4.61 11.78
C GLY A 110 4.78 3.27 11.62
N GLU A 111 3.59 3.11 12.20
CA GLU A 111 2.76 1.92 12.04
C GLU A 111 1.81 2.07 10.85
N PRO A 112 1.92 1.21 9.81
CA PRO A 112 1.01 1.25 8.67
C PRO A 112 -0.35 0.65 9.06
N PHE A 113 -1.43 1.32 8.67
CA PHE A 113 -2.80 0.87 9.01
C PHE A 113 -3.72 0.74 7.79
N GLY A 114 -3.28 1.21 6.62
CA GLY A 114 -4.15 1.30 5.46
C GLY A 114 -3.45 1.99 4.29
N GLY A 115 -4.24 2.45 3.34
CA GLY A 115 -3.73 3.15 2.17
C GLY A 115 -4.72 3.21 1.01
N THR A 116 -4.22 3.72 -0.11
CA THR A 116 -4.93 3.75 -1.39
C THR A 116 -4.08 3.19 -2.51
N SER A 117 -4.73 2.76 -3.60
CA SER A 117 -4.07 2.14 -4.75
C SER A 117 -4.56 2.70 -6.09
N PHE A 118 -3.65 2.78 -7.06
CA PHE A 118 -3.88 3.34 -8.40
C PHE A 118 -3.13 2.52 -9.47
N PRO A 119 -3.84 1.73 -10.29
CA PRO A 119 -3.21 0.94 -11.35
C PRO A 119 -2.67 1.84 -12.47
N GLN A 120 -1.38 1.67 -12.82
CA GLN A 120 -0.70 2.51 -13.82
C GLN A 120 -1.14 2.21 -15.26
N ASP A 121 -1.85 1.13 -15.51
CA ASP A 121 -2.34 0.76 -16.84
C ASP A 121 -3.79 1.17 -17.11
N GLN A 122 -4.46 1.79 -16.12
CA GLN A 122 -5.82 2.30 -16.25
C GLN A 122 -5.84 3.84 -16.27
N TYR A 123 -5.04 4.44 -17.17
CA TYR A 123 -5.05 5.89 -17.38
C TYR A 123 -6.46 6.37 -17.76
N GLY A 124 -7.02 7.30 -16.98
CA GLY A 124 -8.33 7.88 -17.22
C GLY A 124 -9.43 7.47 -16.23
N SER A 125 -9.14 6.60 -15.25
CA SER A 125 -10.03 6.41 -14.09
C SER A 125 -9.97 7.66 -13.20
N ALA A 126 -10.76 8.68 -13.54
CA ALA A 126 -10.93 9.88 -12.74
C ALA A 126 -11.60 9.52 -11.40
N GLY A 127 -10.84 9.53 -10.31
CA GLY A 127 -11.35 9.18 -8.99
C GLY A 127 -10.30 9.29 -7.89
N SER A 128 -10.73 9.03 -6.65
CA SER A 128 -9.86 9.03 -5.46
C SER A 128 -9.05 7.73 -5.29
N GLY A 129 -9.03 6.85 -6.30
CA GLY A 129 -8.42 5.53 -6.26
C GLY A 129 -9.29 4.48 -5.57
N TRP A 130 -8.67 3.38 -5.20
CA TRP A 130 -9.28 2.29 -4.42
C TRP A 130 -8.59 2.20 -3.05
N SER A 131 -9.12 1.37 -2.15
CA SER A 131 -8.39 1.00 -0.94
C SER A 131 -7.05 0.36 -1.27
N LEU A 132 -6.18 0.20 -0.28
CA LEU A 132 -4.90 -0.51 -0.43
C LEU A 132 -5.07 -1.96 -0.91
N ASP A 133 -6.24 -2.56 -0.68
CA ASP A 133 -6.58 -3.92 -1.10
C ASP A 133 -7.33 -3.94 -2.45
N GLY A 134 -7.44 -2.79 -3.12
CA GLY A 134 -8.11 -2.65 -4.41
C GLY A 134 -9.62 -2.67 -4.34
N LYS A 135 -10.21 -2.34 -3.19
CA LYS A 135 -11.67 -2.34 -2.99
C LYS A 135 -12.28 -0.96 -3.21
N THR A 136 -13.53 -0.94 -3.66
CA THR A 136 -14.36 0.27 -3.62
C THR A 136 -14.80 0.55 -2.19
N LEU A 137 -15.36 1.75 -1.98
CA LEU A 137 -15.89 2.16 -0.68
C LEU A 137 -17.03 1.23 -0.23
N GLU A 138 -17.90 0.84 -1.14
CA GLU A 138 -19.00 -0.08 -0.89
C GLU A 138 -18.49 -1.47 -0.48
N GLU A 139 -17.41 -1.95 -1.11
CA GLU A 139 -16.79 -3.23 -0.77
C GLU A 139 -16.03 -3.19 0.57
N VAL A 140 -15.49 -2.03 0.95
CA VAL A 140 -14.84 -1.84 2.26
C VAL A 140 -15.88 -1.91 3.38
N HIS A 141 -17.00 -1.21 3.23
CA HIS A 141 -17.99 -1.04 4.30
C HIS A 141 -19.22 -1.94 4.18
N SER A 142 -19.35 -2.69 3.07
CA SER A 142 -20.52 -3.53 2.76
C SER A 142 -21.85 -2.75 2.79
N VAL A 143 -21.84 -1.50 2.33
CA VAL A 143 -23.00 -0.60 2.24
C VAL A 143 -22.99 0.14 0.91
N SER A 144 -24.14 0.68 0.48
CA SER A 144 -24.18 1.51 -0.73
C SER A 144 -23.47 2.85 -0.51
N PHE A 145 -22.96 3.48 -1.58
CA PHE A 145 -22.34 4.81 -1.47
C PHE A 145 -23.29 5.88 -0.89
N PRO A 146 -24.58 5.97 -1.29
CA PRO A 146 -25.53 6.88 -0.65
C PRO A 146 -25.63 6.68 0.87
N ASP A 147 -25.78 5.44 1.33
CA ASP A 147 -25.93 5.13 2.76
C ASP A 147 -24.65 5.44 3.54
N TRP A 148 -23.49 5.05 2.99
CA TRP A 148 -22.20 5.41 3.57
C TRP A 148 -22.03 6.92 3.68
N ARG A 149 -22.37 7.66 2.63
CA ARG A 149 -22.21 9.11 2.58
C ARG A 149 -23.11 9.80 3.59
N GLU A 150 -24.33 9.32 3.77
CA GLU A 150 -25.27 9.82 4.78
C GLU A 150 -24.72 9.59 6.18
N ALA A 151 -24.33 8.36 6.52
CA ALA A 151 -23.74 8.03 7.83
C ALA A 151 -22.44 8.83 8.10
N TRP A 152 -21.59 8.99 7.09
CA TRP A 152 -20.37 9.79 7.21
C TRP A 152 -20.67 11.27 7.44
N GLN A 153 -21.67 11.81 6.75
CA GLN A 153 -22.11 13.19 6.91
C GLN A 153 -22.75 13.42 8.28
N GLU A 154 -23.49 12.46 8.81
CA GLU A 154 -24.02 12.51 10.17
C GLU A 154 -22.88 12.54 11.19
N LYS A 155 -21.86 11.68 11.02
CA LYS A 155 -20.74 11.55 11.98
C LYS A 155 -19.75 12.73 11.93
N TYR A 156 -19.42 13.22 10.74
CA TYR A 156 -18.32 14.18 10.52
C TYR A 156 -18.73 15.48 9.82
N GLY A 157 -20.00 15.62 9.45
CA GLY A 157 -20.48 16.74 8.63
C GLY A 157 -20.67 18.06 9.35
N SER A 158 -20.74 18.05 10.69
CA SER A 158 -20.83 19.24 11.54
C SER A 158 -19.45 19.82 11.84
#